data_AF-A0A958U1E5-F1
#
_entry.id   AF-A0A958U1E5-F1
#
_cell.length_a   1.000
_cell.length_b   1.000
_cell.length_c   1.000
_cell.angle_alpha   90.00
_cell.angle_beta   90.00
_cell.angle_gamma   90.00
#
_symmetry.space_group_name_H-M   'P 1'
#
loop_
_entity.id
_entity.type
_entity.pdbx_description
1 polymer ?
#
loop_
_entity_poly.entity_id
_entity_poly.type
_entity_poly.pdbx_seq_one_letter_code
_entity_poly.pdbx_strand_id
1 'polypeptide(L)'
;MKTTNRLDAALEKLYTAFHNNTLNPECCNNCAVGNICNNTDSWKHLSDDHGSLQLNYVGLVHENLGRRFYGYSPSELIKIEAEFLKGCGYKLPLNYRNAKPKDPTSKETLFNGLCAAVAFLCSLDGIQNVMDYYPIFKNETKPLELETIL
;
A
#
# COMPACT_ATOMS: atom_id res chain seq x y z
N MET A 1 6.91 10.74 -15.66
CA MET A 1 6.24 11.39 -14.51
C MET A 1 7.31 11.68 -13.47
N LYS A 2 7.38 12.90 -12.92
CA LYS A 2 8.37 13.21 -11.88
C LYS A 2 7.74 12.95 -10.52
N THR A 3 8.18 11.87 -9.89
CA THR A 3 7.78 11.43 -8.55
C THR A 3 8.68 12.07 -7.49
N THR A 4 8.26 12.02 -6.22
CA THR A 4 9.10 12.48 -5.11
C THR A 4 10.13 11.40 -4.76
N ASN A 5 11.28 11.79 -4.21
CA ASN A 5 12.30 10.81 -3.80
C ASN A 5 11.77 9.80 -2.77
N ARG A 6 10.85 10.21 -1.87
CA ARG A 6 10.27 9.30 -0.87
C ARG A 6 9.28 8.31 -1.50
N LEU A 7 8.54 8.73 -2.51
CA LEU A 7 7.62 7.87 -3.25
C LEU A 7 8.41 6.88 -4.11
N ASP A 8 9.40 7.34 -4.87
CA ASP A 8 10.24 6.47 -5.70
C ASP A 8 10.88 5.35 -4.88
N ALA A 9 11.47 5.70 -3.74
CA ALA A 9 12.07 4.72 -2.84
C ALA A 9 11.05 3.73 -2.28
N ALA A 10 9.83 4.18 -1.95
CA ALA A 10 8.77 3.30 -1.47
C ALA A 10 8.26 2.35 -2.57
N LEU A 11 8.02 2.87 -3.77
CA LEU A 11 7.57 2.10 -4.93
C LEU A 11 8.60 1.02 -5.30
N GLU A 12 9.87 1.39 -5.43
CA GLU A 12 10.96 0.47 -5.75
C GLU A 12 10.99 -0.72 -4.78
N LYS A 13 10.89 -0.45 -3.46
CA LYS A 13 10.88 -1.48 -2.43
C LYS A 13 9.65 -2.39 -2.51
N LEU A 14 8.47 -1.83 -2.70
CA LEU A 14 7.24 -2.61 -2.79
C LEU A 14 7.19 -3.48 -4.05
N TYR A 15 7.58 -2.94 -5.20
CA TYR A 15 7.67 -3.71 -6.44
C TYR A 15 8.71 -4.82 -6.33
N THR A 16 9.89 -4.52 -5.78
CA THR A 16 10.93 -5.53 -5.54
C THR A 16 10.41 -6.65 -4.64
N ALA A 17 9.75 -6.31 -3.53
CA ALA A 17 9.21 -7.30 -2.61
C ALA A 17 8.11 -8.17 -3.24
N PHE A 18 7.23 -7.57 -4.04
CA PHE A 18 6.19 -8.31 -4.76
C PHE A 18 6.79 -9.29 -5.78
N HIS A 19 7.71 -8.82 -6.64
CA HIS A 19 8.33 -9.67 -7.67
C HIS A 19 9.25 -10.76 -7.11
N ASN A 20 9.87 -10.51 -5.96
CA ASN A 20 10.69 -11.50 -5.26
C ASN A 20 9.88 -12.46 -4.37
N ASN A 21 8.55 -12.35 -4.36
CA ASN A 21 7.65 -13.13 -3.50
C ASN A 21 7.95 -12.99 -2.00
N THR A 22 8.43 -11.82 -1.56
CA THR A 22 8.69 -11.53 -0.15
C THR A 22 7.63 -10.65 0.50
N LEU A 23 6.76 -9.99 -0.27
CA LEU A 23 5.64 -9.20 0.25
C LEU A 23 4.62 -10.09 0.97
N ASN A 24 4.30 -9.77 2.24
CA ASN A 24 3.45 -10.62 3.09
C ASN A 24 2.61 -9.79 4.09
N PRO A 25 1.26 -9.84 4.02
CA PRO A 25 0.36 -9.11 4.93
C PRO A 25 0.34 -9.65 6.36
N GLU A 26 0.80 -10.87 6.60
CA GLU A 26 0.83 -11.47 7.93
C GLU A 26 2.19 -11.32 8.64
N CYS A 27 3.13 -10.56 8.06
CA CYS A 27 4.47 -10.36 8.61
C CYS A 27 4.83 -8.87 8.71
N CYS A 28 5.01 -8.35 9.94
CA CYS A 28 5.28 -6.92 10.16
C CYS A 28 6.56 -6.41 9.49
N ASN A 29 7.55 -7.27 9.25
CA ASN A 29 8.79 -6.94 8.53
C ASN A 29 8.60 -6.92 7.01
N ASN A 30 7.62 -7.66 6.49
CA ASN A 30 7.47 -7.95 5.07
C ASN A 30 6.13 -7.48 4.48
N CYS A 31 5.29 -6.83 5.28
CA CYS A 31 4.11 -6.08 4.82
C CYS A 31 4.53 -4.82 4.04
N ALA A 32 3.56 -4.01 3.60
CA ALA A 32 3.86 -2.80 2.86
C ALA A 32 4.76 -1.84 3.66
N VAL A 33 4.38 -1.54 4.91
CA VAL A 33 5.15 -0.61 5.75
C VAL A 33 6.49 -1.21 6.16
N GLY A 34 6.53 -2.51 6.45
CA GLY A 34 7.77 -3.23 6.77
C GLY A 34 8.81 -3.08 5.66
N ASN A 35 8.43 -3.32 4.40
CA ASN A 35 9.33 -3.14 3.25
C ASN A 35 9.78 -1.69 3.10
N ILE A 36 8.86 -0.72 3.17
CA ILE A 36 9.20 0.72 3.12
C ILE A 36 10.23 1.05 4.21
N CYS A 37 10.06 0.48 5.41
CA CYS A 37 10.92 0.68 6.56
C CYS A 37 12.11 -0.29 6.66
N ASN A 38 12.69 -0.71 5.53
CA ASN A 38 13.87 -1.60 5.46
C ASN A 38 13.69 -2.92 6.22
N ASN A 39 12.53 -3.54 6.08
CA ASN A 39 12.17 -4.81 6.69
C ASN A 39 12.23 -4.82 8.24
N THR A 40 11.90 -3.68 8.85
CA THR A 40 11.76 -3.55 10.31
C THR A 40 10.30 -3.52 10.72
N ASP A 41 10.00 -3.89 11.97
CA ASP A 41 8.66 -3.89 12.53
C ASP A 41 8.42 -2.79 13.57
N SER A 42 9.37 -1.88 13.80
CA SER A 42 9.26 -0.80 14.79
C SER A 42 7.99 0.04 14.62
N TRP A 43 7.51 0.19 13.38
CA TRP A 43 6.29 0.92 13.04
C TRP A 43 5.02 0.32 13.68
N LYS A 44 5.01 -0.99 13.98
CA LYS A 44 3.85 -1.67 14.59
C LYS A 44 3.53 -1.13 15.98
N HIS A 45 4.51 -0.54 16.65
CA HIS A 45 4.36 0.02 18.00
C HIS A 45 3.72 1.41 18.01
N LEU A 46 3.39 1.98 16.85
CA LEU A 46 2.72 3.27 16.73
C LEU A 46 1.20 3.18 16.99
N SER A 47 0.63 1.98 16.96
CA SER A 47 -0.77 1.68 17.27
C SER A 47 -0.87 0.44 18.16
N ASP A 48 -1.96 0.29 18.90
CA ASP A 48 -2.14 -0.86 19.80
C ASP A 48 -2.61 -2.12 19.06
N ASP A 49 -3.40 -1.95 18.00
CA ASP A 49 -3.89 -3.04 17.15
C ASP A 49 -3.30 -2.95 15.74
N HIS A 50 -2.96 -4.10 15.16
CA HIS A 50 -2.43 -4.17 13.78
C HIS A 50 -3.50 -3.74 12.78
N GLY A 51 -3.17 -2.75 11.94
CA GLY A 51 -4.10 -2.17 10.97
C GLY A 51 -5.10 -1.18 11.58
N SER A 52 -4.91 -0.77 12.84
CA SER A 52 -5.65 0.35 13.41
C SER A 52 -5.21 1.68 12.79
N LEU A 53 -6.17 2.58 12.57
CA LEU A 53 -5.91 3.96 12.16
C LEU A 53 -5.67 4.91 13.35
N GLN A 54 -5.75 4.39 14.57
CA GLN A 54 -5.55 5.15 15.79
C GLN A 54 -4.12 4.98 16.30
N LEU A 55 -3.41 6.10 16.42
CA LEU A 55 -2.11 6.13 17.09
C LEU A 55 -2.30 5.89 18.60
N ASN A 56 -1.40 5.12 19.18
CA ASN A 56 -1.27 5.01 20.62
C ASN A 56 -0.41 6.17 21.17
N TYR A 57 -0.10 6.13 22.47
CA TYR A 57 0.70 7.18 23.10
C TYR A 57 2.07 7.39 22.43
N VAL A 58 2.79 6.31 22.10
CA VAL A 58 4.10 6.37 21.43
C VAL A 58 3.95 6.97 20.04
N GLY A 59 2.93 6.54 19.30
CA GLY A 59 2.59 7.09 17.98
C GLY A 59 2.30 8.60 18.04
N LEU A 60 1.47 9.04 18.98
CA LEU A 60 1.10 10.45 19.16
C LEU A 60 2.30 11.32 19.54
N VAL A 61 3.20 10.83 20.40
CA VAL A 61 4.43 11.56 20.75
C VAL A 61 5.29 11.77 19.50
N HIS A 62 5.51 10.73 18.69
CA HIS A 62 6.29 10.86 17.46
C HIS A 62 5.62 11.78 16.43
N GLU A 63 4.30 11.72 16.31
CA GLU A 63 3.52 12.56 15.41
C GLU A 63 3.63 14.04 15.82
N ASN A 64 3.39 14.35 17.09
CA ASN A 64 3.42 15.72 17.62
C ASN A 64 4.82 16.34 17.59
N LEU A 65 5.88 15.52 17.66
CA LEU A 65 7.26 15.96 17.47
C LEU A 65 7.63 16.16 15.98
N GLY A 66 6.72 15.88 15.05
CA GLY A 66 6.97 15.99 13.62
C GLY A 66 7.97 14.95 13.11
N ARG A 67 8.17 13.82 13.81
CA ARG A 67 9.11 12.78 13.36
C ARG A 67 8.62 12.13 12.07
N ARG A 68 9.58 11.80 11.21
CA ARG A 68 9.33 11.09 9.95
C ARG A 68 10.18 9.82 9.90
N PHE A 69 9.60 8.74 9.43
CA PHE A 69 10.24 7.46 9.19
C PHE A 69 10.25 7.25 7.68
N TYR A 70 11.44 7.26 7.07
CA TYR A 70 11.58 7.17 5.61
C TYR A 70 10.77 8.22 4.84
N GLY A 71 10.55 9.39 5.46
CA GLY A 71 9.76 10.48 4.87
C GLY A 71 8.27 10.47 5.23
N TYR A 72 7.79 9.51 6.04
CA TYR A 72 6.38 9.38 6.41
C TYR A 72 6.15 9.65 7.92
N SER A 73 5.07 10.33 8.29
CA SER A 73 4.66 10.48 9.70
C SER A 73 4.10 9.17 10.25
N PRO A 74 4.00 9.02 11.59
CA PRO A 74 3.33 7.87 12.19
C PRO A 74 1.93 7.59 11.61
N SER A 75 1.10 8.63 11.49
CA SER A 75 -0.25 8.51 10.94
C SER A 75 -0.27 8.12 9.46
N GLU A 76 0.71 8.56 8.67
CA GLU A 76 0.87 8.12 7.28
C GLU A 76 1.24 6.63 7.21
N LEU A 77 2.19 6.17 8.04
CA LEU A 77 2.61 4.76 8.06
C LEU A 77 1.45 3.82 8.39
N ILE A 78 0.71 4.07 9.48
CA ILE A 78 -0.39 3.17 9.86
C ILE A 78 -1.53 3.18 8.82
N LYS A 79 -1.72 4.30 8.09
CA LYS A 79 -2.67 4.37 6.98
C LYS A 79 -2.20 3.59 5.76
N ILE A 80 -0.91 3.64 5.41
CA ILE A 80 -0.32 2.82 4.34
C ILE A 80 -0.57 1.33 4.61
N GLU A 81 -0.31 0.87 5.84
CA GLU A 81 -0.57 -0.52 6.22
C GLU A 81 -2.06 -0.86 6.14
N ALA A 82 -2.92 0.02 6.65
CA ALA A 82 -4.36 -0.22 6.61
C ALA A 82 -4.89 -0.34 5.17
N GLU A 83 -4.45 0.53 4.24
CA GLU A 83 -4.86 0.43 2.84
C GLU A 83 -4.31 -0.84 2.17
N PHE A 84 -3.06 -1.22 2.46
CA PHE A 84 -2.49 -2.49 2.00
C PHE A 84 -3.33 -3.69 2.46
N LEU A 85 -3.63 -3.78 3.75
CA LEU A 85 -4.41 -4.88 4.32
C LEU A 85 -5.85 -4.91 3.80
N LYS A 86 -6.49 -3.75 3.64
CA LYS A 86 -7.83 -3.66 3.01
C LYS A 86 -7.79 -4.15 1.56
N GLY A 87 -6.77 -3.78 0.79
CA GLY A 87 -6.57 -4.25 -0.58
C GLY A 87 -6.33 -5.76 -0.64
N CYS A 88 -5.65 -6.34 0.36
CA CYS A 88 -5.54 -7.78 0.54
C CYS A 88 -6.86 -8.44 1.01
N GLY A 89 -7.92 -7.68 1.29
CA GLY A 89 -9.23 -8.21 1.69
C GLY A 89 -9.39 -8.47 3.20
N TYR A 90 -8.50 -7.95 4.04
CA TYR A 90 -8.65 -8.06 5.49
C TYR A 90 -9.69 -7.08 6.04
N LYS A 91 -10.38 -7.52 7.10
CA LYS A 91 -11.21 -6.64 7.93
C LYS A 91 -10.37 -6.07 9.07
N LEU A 92 -10.36 -4.74 9.18
CA LEU A 92 -9.52 -3.99 10.11
C LEU A 92 -10.29 -3.41 11.32
N PRO A 93 -9.63 -3.22 12.48
CA PRO A 93 -8.29 -3.72 12.80
C PRO A 93 -8.26 -5.26 12.81
N LEU A 94 -7.07 -5.84 12.65
CA LEU A 94 -6.94 -7.30 12.60
C LEU A 94 -7.43 -7.90 13.93
N ASN A 95 -8.32 -8.88 13.82
CA ASN A 95 -8.82 -9.63 14.96
C ASN A 95 -8.84 -11.10 14.57
N TYR A 96 -8.39 -11.99 15.46
CA TYR A 96 -8.37 -13.43 15.22
C TYR A 96 -9.76 -14.02 14.93
N ARG A 97 -10.84 -13.31 15.31
CA ARG A 97 -12.23 -13.69 15.02
C ARG A 97 -12.72 -13.21 13.65
N ASN A 98 -12.04 -12.26 13.02
CA ASN A 98 -12.42 -11.78 11.71
C ASN A 98 -12.08 -12.82 10.64
N ALA A 99 -12.94 -12.95 9.64
CA ALA A 99 -12.63 -13.74 8.47
C ALA A 99 -11.36 -13.19 7.80
N LYS A 100 -10.44 -14.09 7.48
CA LYS A 100 -9.26 -13.79 6.66
C LYS A 100 -9.61 -14.00 5.18
N PRO A 101 -8.86 -13.37 4.26
CA PRO A 101 -8.88 -13.76 2.85
C PRO A 101 -8.59 -15.26 2.73
N LYS A 102 -9.24 -15.92 1.76
CA LYS A 102 -9.08 -17.36 1.55
C LYS A 102 -7.62 -17.75 1.29
N ASP A 103 -6.95 -16.98 0.42
CA ASP A 103 -5.55 -17.15 0.06
C ASP A 103 -4.78 -15.83 0.30
N PRO A 104 -4.34 -15.56 1.53
CA PRO A 104 -3.79 -14.26 1.93
C PRO A 104 -2.45 -13.91 1.27
N THR A 105 -1.73 -14.90 0.75
CA THR A 105 -0.44 -14.74 0.07
C THR A 105 -0.51 -15.08 -1.42
N SER A 106 -1.72 -15.22 -1.99
CA SER A 106 -1.86 -15.40 -3.44
C SER A 106 -1.34 -14.17 -4.19
N LYS A 107 -0.83 -14.37 -5.41
CA LYS A 107 -0.36 -13.26 -6.24
C LYS A 107 -1.44 -12.21 -6.47
N GLU A 108 -2.68 -12.62 -6.66
CA GLU A 108 -3.81 -11.71 -6.85
C GLU A 108 -4.10 -10.89 -5.58
N THR A 109 -4.18 -11.54 -4.41
CA THR A 109 -4.38 -10.87 -3.13
C THR A 109 -3.27 -9.85 -2.84
N LEU A 110 -2.01 -10.24 -3.07
CA LEU A 110 -0.85 -9.37 -2.86
C LEU A 110 -0.81 -8.23 -3.88
N PHE A 111 -1.21 -8.48 -5.12
CA PHE A 111 -1.29 -7.44 -6.15
C PHE A 111 -2.35 -6.40 -5.83
N ASN A 112 -3.54 -6.83 -5.38
CA ASN A 112 -4.61 -5.92 -4.95
C ASN A 112 -4.18 -5.07 -3.74
N GLY A 113 -3.50 -5.69 -2.76
CA GLY A 113 -2.88 -4.98 -1.65
C GLY A 113 -1.85 -3.96 -2.11
N LEU A 114 -0.94 -4.37 -2.99
CA LEU A 114 0.08 -3.50 -3.58
C LEU A 114 -0.55 -2.29 -4.28
N CYS A 115 -1.56 -2.50 -5.13
CA CYS A 115 -2.28 -1.43 -5.82
C CYS A 115 -2.92 -0.44 -4.84
N ALA A 116 -3.55 -0.92 -3.77
CA ALA A 116 -4.15 -0.05 -2.75
C ALA A 116 -3.10 0.79 -2.01
N ALA A 117 -1.98 0.18 -1.61
CA ALA A 117 -0.87 0.87 -0.96
C ALA A 117 -0.25 1.94 -1.88
N VAL A 118 0.00 1.59 -3.15
CA VAL A 118 0.58 2.49 -4.15
C VAL A 118 -0.35 3.67 -4.43
N ALA A 119 -1.66 3.43 -4.56
CA ALA A 119 -2.64 4.50 -4.75
C ALA A 119 -2.62 5.49 -3.58
N PHE A 120 -2.56 5.00 -2.34
CA PHE A 120 -2.48 5.86 -1.17
C PHE A 120 -1.14 6.62 -1.11
N LEU A 121 -0.01 5.97 -1.36
CA LEU A 121 1.31 6.60 -1.43
C LEU A 121 1.34 7.74 -2.46
N CYS A 122 0.76 7.55 -3.65
CA CYS A 122 0.66 8.60 -4.66
C CYS A 122 -0.18 9.79 -4.15
N SER A 123 -1.28 9.52 -3.44
CA SER A 123 -2.15 10.56 -2.88
C SER A 123 -1.45 11.45 -1.84
N LEU A 124 -0.52 10.88 -1.05
CA LEU A 124 0.28 11.63 -0.07
C LEU A 124 1.18 12.70 -0.70
N ASP A 125 1.52 12.52 -1.98
CA ASP A 125 2.37 13.45 -2.73
C ASP A 125 1.60 14.25 -3.79
N GLY A 126 0.26 14.12 -3.86
CA GLY A 126 -0.54 14.80 -4.88
C GLY A 126 -0.27 14.29 -6.30
N ILE A 127 0.18 13.04 -6.40
CA ILE A 127 0.59 12.37 -7.64
C ILE A 127 -0.57 11.47 -8.10
N GLN A 128 -0.88 11.47 -9.40
CA GLN A 128 -1.87 10.54 -9.96
C GLN A 128 -1.43 9.09 -9.72
N ASN A 129 -2.37 8.20 -9.40
CA ASN A 129 -2.06 6.79 -9.18
C ASN A 129 -1.32 6.20 -10.39
N VAL A 130 -0.06 5.80 -10.20
CA VAL A 130 0.80 5.27 -11.26
C VAL A 130 0.36 3.90 -11.79
N MET A 131 -0.52 3.22 -11.05
CA MET A 131 -1.13 1.95 -11.42
C MET A 131 -2.48 2.11 -12.15
N ASP A 132 -3.00 3.34 -12.25
CA ASP A 132 -4.26 3.60 -12.94
C ASP A 132 -4.02 3.88 -14.43
N TYR A 133 -4.10 2.83 -15.24
CA TYR A 133 -3.96 2.91 -16.70
C TYR A 133 -5.30 3.17 -17.41
N TYR A 134 -6.44 3.21 -16.71
CA TYR A 134 -7.75 3.42 -17.32
C TYR A 134 -7.86 4.72 -18.16
N PRO A 135 -7.27 5.86 -17.73
CA PRO A 135 -7.27 7.08 -18.53
C PRO A 135 -6.61 6.94 -19.90
N ILE A 136 -5.66 6.00 -20.06
CA ILE A 136 -4.97 5.77 -21.34
C ILE A 136 -5.95 5.16 -22.35
N PHE A 137 -6.70 4.13 -21.93
CA PHE A 137 -7.65 3.43 -22.78
C PHE A 137 -8.87 4.28 -23.16
N LYS A 138 -9.23 5.27 -22.34
CA LYS A 138 -10.36 6.18 -22.62
C LYS A 138 -10.11 7.09 -23.82
N ASN A 139 -8.86 7.34 -24.17
CA ASN A 139 -8.47 8.16 -25.33
C ASN A 139 -8.30 7.33 -26.63
N GLU A 140 -8.39 5.99 -26.55
CA GLU A 140 -8.16 5.09 -27.68
C GLU A 140 -9.45 4.54 -28.32
N THR A 141 -10.64 4.94 -27.85
CA THR A 141 -11.91 4.57 -28.49
C THR A 141 -12.12 5.31 -29.80
N LYS A 142 -11.36 4.96 -30.85
CA LYS A 142 -11.88 5.01 -32.22
C LYS A 142 -12.82 3.82 -32.41
N PRO A 143 -14.01 3.99 -33.00
CA PRO A 143 -14.86 2.87 -33.36
C PRO A 143 -14.06 1.90 -34.23
N LEU A 144 -14.10 0.60 -33.92
CA LEU A 144 -13.63 -0.41 -34.86
C LEU A 144 -14.57 -0.35 -36.08
N GLU A 145 -14.08 0.20 -37.18
CA GLU A 145 -14.70 0.03 -38.49
C GLU A 145 -14.56 -1.44 -38.86
N LEU A 146 -15.61 -2.22 -38.60
CA LEU A 146 -15.75 -3.57 -39.14
C LEU A 146 -15.91 -3.42 -40.65
N GLU A 147 -14.82 -3.59 -41.40
CA GLU A 147 -14.88 -3.78 -42.84
C GLU A 147 -15.78 -4.99 -43.10
N THR A 148 -16.99 -4.70 -43.55
CA THR A 148 -17.95 -5.71 -43.96
C THR A 148 -17.43 -6.22 -45.31
N ILE A 149 -16.71 -7.34 -45.30
CA ILE A 149 -16.27 -8.01 -46.52
C ILE A 149 -17.54 -8.52 -47.21
N LEU A 150 -17.89 -7.88 -48.33
CA LEU A 150 -18.95 -8.24 -49.26
C LEU A 150 -18.41 -9.15 -50.36
#